data_AF-N1S0H8-F1
#
_entry.id   AF-N1S0H8-F1
#
_cell.length_a   1.000
_cell.length_b   1.000
_cell.length_c   1.000
_cell.angle_alpha   90.00
_cell.angle_beta   90.00
_cell.angle_gamma   90.00
#
_symmetry.space_group_name_H-M   'P 1'
#
loop_
_entity.id
_entity.type
_entity.pdbx_description
1 polymer ?
#
loop_
_entity_poly.entity_id
_entity_poly.type
_entity_poly.pdbx_seq_one_letter_code
_entity_poly.pdbx_strand_id
1 'polypeptide(L)'
;MPPRPLHHQRLISREIIISELSELHMIWWRNRIFLKPMPAYLLDPDFWVSNISDTAHLDVTEGNIDASARGFLFSYAALIAYKSDFRIAKEHGLLPEEVTWEGWKALTAQVLENHRYDRVNPRYWYGELRLSRLNKVYALRKGYLLRGYSRVASHTVYGDLIRDNFSVLAGILGYVVIALTAMQVGLGVDRLVENQAFQDVSYGLTVFTLIVPLIGALFIFLVVFVMIVSNWRVTKAFESRRLKKMKVKLLRKK
;
A
#
# COMPACT_ATOMS: atom_id res chain seq x y z
N MET A 1 4.55 11.71 -1.92
CA MET A 1 3.77 12.94 -1.66
C MET A 1 3.81 13.16 -0.15
N PRO A 2 3.63 14.38 0.36
CA PRO A 2 3.31 14.55 1.77
C PRO A 2 2.04 13.74 2.09
N PRO A 3 1.87 13.24 3.33
CA PRO A 3 0.65 12.56 3.74
C PRO A 3 -0.55 13.50 3.60
N ARG A 4 -1.73 12.94 3.34
CA ARG A 4 -2.98 13.72 3.23
C ARG A 4 -3.44 14.13 4.63
N PRO A 5 -3.99 15.33 4.80
CA PRO A 5 -4.47 15.78 6.09
C PRO A 5 -5.61 14.92 6.66
N LEU A 6 -5.81 14.95 7.98
CA LEU A 6 -6.74 14.07 8.71
C LEU A 6 -8.20 14.20 8.24
N HIS A 7 -8.69 15.40 7.96
CA HIS A 7 -10.04 15.62 7.42
C HIS A 7 -10.21 14.93 6.06
N HIS A 8 -9.16 14.93 5.23
CA HIS A 8 -9.16 14.22 3.96
C HIS A 8 -9.12 12.70 4.16
N GLN A 9 -8.47 12.20 5.21
CA GLN A 9 -8.56 10.76 5.57
C GLN A 9 -10.02 10.38 5.87
N ARG A 10 -10.75 11.20 6.64
CA ARG A 10 -12.19 11.00 6.88
C ARG A 10 -13.01 11.08 5.60
N LEU A 11 -12.70 12.04 4.72
CA LEU A 11 -13.40 12.20 3.43
C LEU A 11 -13.31 10.97 2.53
N ILE A 12 -12.16 10.29 2.51
CA ILE A 12 -11.98 9.02 1.80
C ILE A 12 -12.41 7.80 2.62
N SER A 13 -13.24 8.01 3.65
CA SER A 13 -13.79 6.97 4.53
C SER A 13 -12.73 6.10 5.21
N ARG A 14 -11.58 6.69 5.58
CA ARG A 14 -10.59 6.02 6.43
C ARG A 14 -10.84 6.33 7.90
N GLU A 15 -10.96 5.26 8.66
CA GLU A 15 -10.94 5.23 10.11
C GLU A 15 -9.50 5.38 10.62
N ILE A 16 -9.31 6.23 11.63
CA ILE A 16 -8.02 6.49 12.26
C ILE A 16 -7.87 5.53 13.44
N ILE A 17 -6.85 4.68 13.39
CA ILE A 17 -6.54 3.70 14.43
C ILE A 17 -5.23 4.08 15.11
N ILE A 18 -5.27 4.19 16.44
CA ILE A 18 -4.08 4.42 17.26
C ILE A 18 -3.17 3.19 17.23
N SER A 19 -1.87 3.39 17.05
CA SER A 19 -0.87 2.32 17.12
C SER A 19 0.45 2.83 17.68
N GLU A 20 0.89 2.29 18.82
CA GLU A 20 2.19 2.66 19.41
C GLU A 20 3.41 2.25 18.57
N LEU A 21 3.24 1.32 17.64
CA LEU A 21 4.31 0.88 16.74
C LEU A 21 4.69 1.97 15.74
N SER A 22 5.91 2.49 15.85
CA SER A 22 6.47 3.52 14.93
C SER A 22 6.52 3.04 13.48
N GLU A 23 6.71 1.74 13.27
CA GLU A 23 6.70 1.12 11.95
C GLU A 23 5.36 1.31 11.22
N LEU A 24 4.24 1.29 11.96
CA LEU A 24 2.89 1.37 11.41
C LEU A 24 2.39 2.79 11.17
N HIS A 25 3.06 3.83 11.67
CA HIS A 25 2.58 5.22 11.55
C HIS A 25 2.40 5.65 10.07
N MET A 26 1.20 6.09 9.66
CA MET A 26 0.81 6.37 8.26
C MET A 26 0.74 5.15 7.32
N ILE A 27 0.78 3.93 7.86
CA ILE A 27 0.45 2.75 7.07
C ILE A 27 -1.07 2.61 7.06
N TRP A 28 -1.64 2.34 5.89
CA TRP A 28 -3.07 2.12 5.74
C TRP A 28 -3.40 0.74 5.14
N TRP A 29 -4.51 0.18 5.59
CA TRP A 29 -5.06 -1.09 5.14
C TRP A 29 -6.59 -1.01 5.04
N ARG A 30 -7.13 -1.29 3.85
CA ARG A 30 -8.56 -1.12 3.52
C ARG A 30 -9.02 0.30 3.87
N ASN A 31 -9.95 0.43 4.81
CA ASN A 31 -10.53 1.69 5.28
C ASN A 31 -9.91 2.14 6.60
N ARG A 32 -8.72 1.66 6.98
CA ARG A 32 -8.06 2.03 8.23
C ARG A 32 -6.68 2.62 7.96
N ILE A 33 -6.31 3.66 8.70
CA ILE A 33 -4.96 4.22 8.76
C ILE A 33 -4.44 4.14 10.19
N PHE A 34 -3.24 3.60 10.36
CA PHE A 34 -2.60 3.47 11.65
C PHE A 34 -1.75 4.71 11.93
N LEU A 35 -2.00 5.39 13.05
CA LEU A 35 -1.24 6.56 13.47
C LEU A 35 -0.74 6.35 14.90
N LYS A 36 0.58 6.45 15.07
CA LYS A 36 1.18 6.59 16.40
C LYS A 36 0.87 7.97 16.98
N PRO A 37 0.32 8.08 18.21
CA PRO A 37 0.10 9.36 18.89
C PRO A 37 1.39 10.15 19.03
N MET A 38 1.29 11.47 19.10
CA MET A 38 2.42 12.36 19.34
C MET A 38 2.92 12.16 20.77
N PRO A 39 4.15 11.66 20.96
CA PRO A 39 4.73 11.55 22.28
C PRO A 39 5.00 12.96 22.85
N ALA A 40 4.61 13.18 24.11
CA ALA A 40 4.76 14.48 24.77
C ALA A 40 6.22 14.97 24.79
N TYR A 41 7.18 14.07 24.97
CA TYR A 41 8.61 14.40 24.96
C TYR A 41 9.10 15.00 23.63
N LEU A 42 8.43 14.74 22.49
CA LEU A 42 8.80 15.38 21.23
C LEU A 42 8.37 16.85 21.14
N LEU A 43 7.50 17.29 22.04
CA LEU A 43 7.03 18.67 22.15
C LEU A 43 7.83 19.47 23.18
N ASP A 44 8.68 18.81 23.96
CA ASP A 44 9.51 19.40 25.00
C ASP A 44 10.86 19.88 24.41
N PRO A 45 11.16 21.19 24.43
CA PRO A 45 12.43 21.72 23.95
C PRO A 45 13.66 21.10 24.63
N ASP A 46 13.57 20.74 25.92
CA ASP A 46 14.70 20.18 26.68
C ASP A 46 15.08 18.80 26.16
N PHE A 47 14.09 18.02 25.71
CA PHE A 47 14.33 16.75 25.02
C PHE A 47 15.13 16.96 23.72
N TRP A 48 14.82 18.01 22.95
CA TRP A 48 15.54 18.31 21.71
C TRP A 48 16.98 18.68 21.97
N VAL A 49 17.25 19.53 22.96
CA VAL A 49 18.62 19.92 23.32
C VAL A 49 19.46 18.73 23.78
N SER A 50 18.85 17.81 24.54
CA SER A 50 19.55 16.67 25.14
C SER A 50 19.73 15.46 24.23
N ASN A 51 18.79 15.20 23.32
CA ASN A 51 18.73 13.95 22.54
C ASN A 51 18.86 14.16 21.02
N ILE A 52 18.75 15.39 20.54
CA ILE A 52 18.69 15.71 19.12
C ILE A 52 19.84 16.66 18.75
N SER A 53 20.97 16.06 18.36
CA SER A 53 22.18 16.79 17.94
C SER A 53 22.09 17.28 16.49
N ASP A 54 22.50 18.52 16.23
CA ASP A 54 22.53 19.13 14.88
C ASP A 54 23.65 18.59 13.96
N THR A 55 24.54 17.77 14.50
CA THR A 55 25.78 17.26 13.88
C THR A 55 25.74 15.80 13.49
N ALA A 56 24.66 15.06 13.79
CA ALA A 56 24.59 13.63 13.52
C ALA A 56 24.56 13.36 12.00
N HIS A 57 25.69 12.91 11.45
CA HIS A 57 25.74 12.30 10.13
C HIS A 57 24.79 11.10 10.10
N LEU A 58 24.13 10.87 8.95
CA LEU A 58 23.31 9.69 8.66
C LEU A 58 24.18 8.41 8.67
N ASP A 59 24.74 8.02 9.80
CA ASP A 59 25.29 6.68 9.96
C ASP A 59 24.14 5.71 10.14
N VAL A 60 24.09 4.73 9.23
CA VAL A 60 22.96 3.83 8.98
C VAL A 60 22.88 2.72 10.04
N THR A 61 23.86 2.66 10.95
CA THR A 61 24.12 1.55 11.86
C THR A 61 23.52 1.72 13.26
N GLU A 62 23.31 2.96 13.72
CA GLU A 62 22.61 3.23 14.97
C GLU A 62 21.33 3.99 14.66
N GLY A 63 20.21 3.52 15.22
CA GLY A 63 18.89 4.09 14.96
C GLY A 63 18.90 5.58 15.25
N ASN A 64 19.01 6.40 14.20
CA ASN A 64 19.19 7.84 14.36
C ASN A 64 17.85 8.44 14.83
N ILE A 65 17.71 8.54 16.15
CA ILE A 65 16.51 9.00 16.86
C ILE A 65 16.17 10.41 16.37
N ASP A 66 17.18 11.26 16.15
CA ASP A 66 17.05 12.58 15.55
C ASP A 66 16.33 12.52 14.19
N ALA A 67 16.89 11.76 13.23
CA ALA A 67 16.32 11.65 11.90
C ALA A 67 14.89 11.08 11.89
N SER A 68 14.59 10.21 12.86
CA SER A 68 13.27 9.61 13.03
C SER A 68 12.27 10.59 13.69
N ALA A 69 12.71 11.36 14.68
CA ALA A 69 11.92 12.39 15.35
C ALA A 69 11.57 13.54 14.39
N ARG A 70 12.55 14.04 13.62
CA ARG A 70 12.32 15.06 12.58
C ARG A 70 11.34 14.56 11.51
N GLY A 71 11.51 13.32 11.05
CA GLY A 71 10.60 12.70 10.09
C GLY A 71 9.18 12.54 10.63
N PHE A 72 9.05 12.18 11.91
CA PHE A 72 7.78 12.01 12.59
C PHE A 72 7.03 13.34 12.79
N LEU A 73 7.72 14.40 13.26
CA LEU A 73 7.13 15.73 13.35
C LEU A 73 6.71 16.26 11.98
N PHE A 74 7.55 16.04 10.95
CA PHE A 74 7.21 16.43 9.59
C PHE A 74 5.96 15.73 9.07
N SER A 75 5.77 14.43 9.37
CA SER A 75 4.53 13.75 9.02
C SER A 75 3.32 14.36 9.70
N TYR A 76 3.42 14.70 10.98
CA TYR A 76 2.33 15.33 11.70
C TYR A 76 2.01 16.75 11.22
N ALA A 77 3.02 17.53 10.84
CA ALA A 77 2.83 18.85 10.23
C ALA A 77 1.99 18.76 8.95
N ALA A 78 2.16 17.68 8.17
CA ALA A 78 1.35 17.44 6.96
C ALA A 78 -0.02 16.80 7.26
N LEU A 79 -0.15 15.96 8.30
CA LEU A 79 -1.44 15.40 8.73
C LEU A 79 -2.36 16.46 9.34
N ILE A 80 -1.80 17.41 10.08
CA ILE A 80 -2.53 18.46 10.82
C ILE A 80 -2.25 19.82 10.18
N ALA A 81 -2.78 20.01 8.97
CA ALA A 81 -2.58 21.23 8.19
C ALA A 81 -3.60 22.33 8.55
N TYR A 82 -4.83 21.93 8.90
CA TYR A 82 -5.94 22.85 9.16
C TYR A 82 -6.46 22.72 10.60
N LYS A 83 -7.17 23.76 11.06
CA LYS A 83 -7.82 23.75 12.39
C LYS A 83 -8.84 22.61 12.55
N SER A 84 -9.48 22.19 11.45
CA SER A 84 -10.34 21.00 11.42
C SER A 84 -9.58 19.72 11.68
N ASP A 85 -8.37 19.56 11.11
CA ASP A 85 -7.49 18.42 11.37
C ASP A 85 -7.03 18.39 12.82
N PHE A 86 -6.72 19.56 13.38
CA PHE A 86 -6.31 19.68 14.77
C PHE A 86 -7.41 19.18 15.71
N ARG A 87 -8.67 19.56 15.45
CA ARG A 87 -9.81 19.05 16.21
C ARG A 87 -9.95 17.53 16.08
N ILE A 88 -9.80 16.98 14.86
CA ILE A 88 -9.83 15.53 14.62
C ILE A 88 -8.70 14.82 15.39
N ALA A 89 -7.50 15.41 15.40
CA ALA A 89 -6.36 14.86 16.10
C ALA A 89 -6.60 14.79 17.61
N LYS A 90 -7.20 15.83 18.20
CA LYS A 90 -7.58 15.85 19.63
C LYS A 90 -8.69 14.83 19.92
N GLU A 91 -9.72 14.77 19.08
CA GLU A 91 -10.83 13.80 19.19
C GLU A 91 -10.33 12.34 19.23
N HIS A 92 -9.28 12.03 18.48
CA HIS A 92 -8.69 10.69 18.40
C HIS A 92 -7.48 10.50 19.33
N GLY A 93 -7.21 11.41 20.26
CA GLY A 93 -6.09 11.28 21.20
C GLY A 93 -4.70 11.23 20.53
N LEU A 94 -4.55 11.80 19.33
CA LEU A 94 -3.28 11.84 18.60
C LEU A 94 -2.35 12.94 19.11
N LEU A 95 -2.88 13.97 19.76
CA LEU A 95 -2.13 15.07 20.36
C LEU A 95 -2.42 15.13 21.86
N PRO A 96 -1.43 15.45 22.71
CA PRO A 96 -1.65 15.70 24.13
C PRO A 96 -2.66 16.82 24.38
N GLU A 97 -3.36 16.79 25.52
CA GLU A 97 -4.45 17.72 25.85
C GLU A 97 -3.97 19.17 26.01
N GLU A 98 -2.71 19.35 26.40
CA GLU A 98 -2.06 20.62 26.70
C GLU A 98 -1.74 21.41 25.42
N VAL A 99 -1.63 20.72 24.27
CA VAL A 99 -1.31 21.35 23.00
C VAL A 99 -2.48 22.22 22.53
N THR A 100 -2.21 23.50 22.30
CA THR A 100 -3.13 24.48 21.71
C THR A 100 -2.91 24.60 20.21
N TRP A 101 -3.91 25.10 19.47
CA TRP A 101 -3.79 25.33 18.03
C TRP A 101 -2.69 26.35 17.68
N GLU A 102 -2.57 27.43 18.48
CA GLU A 102 -1.54 28.44 18.27
C GLU A 102 -0.14 27.88 18.51
N GLY A 103 0.04 27.09 19.59
CA GLY A 103 1.29 26.39 19.85
C GLY A 103 1.66 25.39 18.74
N TRP A 104 0.66 24.65 18.23
CA TRP A 104 0.86 23.75 17.09
C TRP A 104 1.29 24.48 15.82
N LYS A 105 0.68 25.62 15.50
CA LYS A 105 1.09 26.45 14.35
C LYS A 105 2.53 26.95 14.50
N ALA A 106 2.90 27.44 15.67
CA ALA A 106 4.26 27.91 15.93
C ALA A 106 5.30 26.77 15.77
N LEU A 107 5.02 25.61 16.35
CA LEU A 107 5.87 24.43 16.23
C LEU A 107 6.01 23.95 14.77
N THR A 108 4.89 23.82 14.06
CA THR A 108 4.92 23.38 12.65
C THR A 108 5.64 24.37 11.75
N ALA A 109 5.53 25.68 11.99
CA ALA A 109 6.30 26.68 11.28
C ALA A 109 7.81 26.47 11.47
N GLN A 110 8.27 26.29 12.71
CA GLN A 110 9.69 26.03 13.02
C GLN A 110 10.21 24.73 12.39
N VAL A 111 9.39 23.67 12.41
CA VAL A 111 9.74 22.38 11.81
C VAL A 111 9.85 22.49 10.29
N LEU A 112 8.96 23.25 9.64
CA LEU A 112 8.94 23.42 8.18
C LEU A 112 10.07 24.33 7.70
N GLU A 113 10.41 25.39 8.43
CA GLU A 113 11.51 26.30 8.11
C GLU A 113 12.87 25.58 8.14
N ASN A 114 13.08 24.74 9.15
CA ASN A 114 14.33 23.97 9.31
C ASN A 114 14.30 22.59 8.62
N HIS A 115 13.28 22.30 7.82
CA HIS A 115 13.11 20.99 7.22
C HIS A 115 14.14 20.71 6.13
N ARG A 116 14.90 19.63 6.30
CA ARG A 116 15.79 19.11 5.26
C ARG A 116 15.62 17.60 5.09
N TYR A 117 15.35 17.17 3.87
CA TYR A 117 15.10 15.76 3.56
C TYR A 117 16.33 14.85 3.78
N ASP A 118 17.53 15.42 3.71
CA ASP A 118 18.79 14.72 3.99
C ASP A 118 19.01 14.42 5.46
N ARG A 119 18.27 15.07 6.38
CA ARG A 119 18.31 14.80 7.82
C ARG A 119 17.11 13.98 8.32
N VAL A 120 16.26 13.51 7.40
CA VAL A 120 15.04 12.77 7.74
C VAL A 120 15.22 11.30 7.40
N ASN A 121 14.79 10.43 8.32
CA ASN A 121 14.83 8.99 8.10
C ASN A 121 14.10 8.64 6.78
N PRO A 122 14.72 7.89 5.86
CA PRO A 122 14.17 7.58 4.54
C PRO A 122 12.76 6.99 4.53
N ARG A 123 12.37 6.34 5.63
CA ARG A 123 11.02 5.84 5.86
C ARG A 123 9.95 6.92 5.69
N TYR A 124 10.20 8.14 6.18
CA TYR A 124 9.23 9.24 6.14
C TYR A 124 9.19 9.96 4.79
N TRP A 125 10.14 9.71 3.87
CA TRP A 125 10.09 10.29 2.52
C TRP A 125 8.85 9.82 1.75
N TYR A 126 8.35 8.62 2.03
CA TYR A 126 7.25 8.04 1.28
C TYR A 126 5.86 8.49 1.78
N GLY A 127 5.75 9.04 2.99
CA GLY A 127 4.48 9.47 3.58
C GLY A 127 3.57 8.27 3.87
N GLU A 128 2.39 8.26 3.27
CA GLU A 128 1.44 7.16 3.41
C GLU A 128 1.86 5.91 2.62
N LEU A 129 1.86 4.76 3.29
CA LEU A 129 2.18 3.48 2.67
C LEU A 129 1.00 2.51 2.76
N ARG A 130 0.68 1.85 1.65
CA ARG A 130 -0.35 0.80 1.62
C ARG A 130 0.25 -0.52 2.09
N LEU A 131 -0.31 -1.10 3.14
CA LEU A 131 0.19 -2.36 3.72
C LEU A 131 0.17 -3.52 2.71
N SER A 132 -0.79 -3.58 1.78
CA SER A 132 -0.81 -4.62 0.74
C SER A 132 0.39 -4.54 -0.21
N ARG A 133 0.84 -3.33 -0.56
CA ARG A 133 2.02 -3.14 -1.41
C ARG A 133 3.28 -3.49 -0.63
N LEU A 134 3.32 -3.12 0.65
CA LEU A 134 4.44 -3.41 1.51
C LEU A 134 4.62 -4.91 1.74
N ASN A 135 3.52 -5.65 1.96
CA ASN A 135 3.53 -7.11 2.05
C ASN A 135 4.06 -7.76 0.76
N LYS A 136 3.64 -7.29 -0.42
CA LYS A 136 4.16 -7.78 -1.71
C LYS A 136 5.65 -7.52 -1.87
N VAL A 137 6.13 -6.33 -1.52
CA VAL A 137 7.56 -6.01 -1.57
C VAL A 137 8.35 -6.87 -0.59
N TYR A 138 7.82 -7.11 0.61
CA TYR A 138 8.47 -7.96 1.61
C TYR A 138 8.54 -9.42 1.13
N ALA A 139 7.46 -9.94 0.56
CA ALA A 139 7.40 -11.28 -0.01
C ALA A 139 8.39 -11.44 -1.18
N LEU A 140 8.41 -10.50 -2.13
CA LEU A 140 9.28 -10.55 -3.31
C LEU A 140 10.77 -10.32 -2.99
N ARG A 141 11.08 -9.40 -2.07
CA ARG A 141 12.46 -8.95 -1.81
C ARG A 141 13.15 -9.74 -0.70
N LYS A 142 12.41 -10.18 0.32
CA LYS A 142 12.96 -10.91 1.47
C LYS A 142 12.62 -12.40 1.47
N GLY A 143 11.93 -12.91 0.45
CA GLY A 143 11.63 -14.33 0.29
C GLY A 143 10.60 -14.90 1.26
N TYR A 144 10.05 -14.10 2.17
CA TYR A 144 9.04 -14.54 3.12
C TYR A 144 7.64 -14.49 2.49
N LEU A 145 7.32 -15.46 1.62
CA LEU A 145 6.02 -15.58 0.96
C LEU A 145 4.84 -15.66 1.95
N LEU A 146 5.09 -16.21 3.15
CA LEU A 146 4.07 -16.44 4.19
C LEU A 146 4.06 -15.38 5.31
N ARG A 147 5.03 -14.46 5.34
CA ARG A 147 5.16 -13.45 6.42
C ARG A 147 5.07 -12.05 5.85
N GLY A 148 3.91 -11.41 6.07
CA GLY A 148 3.70 -9.99 5.76
C GLY A 148 4.57 -9.06 6.60
N TYR A 149 4.59 -7.78 6.24
CA TYR A 149 5.32 -6.73 6.95
C TYR A 149 4.86 -6.56 8.40
N SER A 150 3.56 -6.72 8.68
CA SER A 150 3.01 -6.65 10.03
C SER A 150 2.01 -7.78 10.29
N ARG A 151 2.03 -8.31 11.52
CA ARG A 151 1.09 -9.34 12.00
C ARG A 151 -0.36 -8.83 12.05
N VAL A 152 -0.57 -7.52 12.20
CA VAL A 152 -1.90 -6.89 12.35
C VAL A 152 -2.84 -7.16 11.17
N ALA A 153 -2.31 -7.39 9.96
CA ALA A 153 -3.11 -7.77 8.80
C ALA A 153 -2.83 -9.19 8.27
N SER A 154 -1.91 -9.94 8.89
CA SER A 154 -1.42 -11.22 8.35
C SER A 154 -2.53 -12.26 8.20
N HIS A 155 -3.48 -12.30 9.13
CA HIS A 155 -4.61 -13.25 9.07
C HIS A 155 -5.62 -12.91 7.96
N THR A 156 -5.76 -11.62 7.60
CA THR A 156 -6.70 -11.18 6.55
C THR A 156 -6.16 -11.36 5.13
N VAL A 157 -4.83 -11.42 4.95
CA VAL A 157 -4.21 -11.52 3.62
C VAL A 157 -4.55 -12.84 2.93
N TYR A 158 -4.61 -13.94 3.68
CA TYR A 158 -4.94 -15.25 3.10
C TYR A 158 -6.43 -15.35 2.73
N GLY A 159 -7.31 -14.90 3.63
CA GLY A 159 -8.74 -14.85 3.38
C GLY A 159 -9.10 -13.94 2.19
N ASP A 160 -8.43 -12.80 2.04
CA ASP A 160 -8.65 -11.88 0.92
C ASP A 160 -8.11 -12.47 -0.39
N LEU A 161 -6.92 -13.08 -0.39
CA LEU A 161 -6.40 -13.75 -1.59
C LEU A 161 -7.29 -14.90 -2.04
N ILE A 162 -7.78 -15.72 -1.12
CA ILE A 162 -8.70 -16.80 -1.48
C ILE A 162 -10.01 -16.21 -1.98
N ARG A 163 -10.63 -15.28 -1.25
CA ARG A 163 -11.94 -14.71 -1.61
C ARG A 163 -11.90 -13.99 -2.96
N ASP A 164 -10.86 -13.21 -3.23
CA ASP A 164 -10.72 -12.44 -4.47
C ASP A 164 -10.43 -13.35 -5.67
N ASN A 165 -9.68 -14.44 -5.48
CA ASN A 165 -9.37 -15.40 -6.55
C ASN A 165 -10.43 -16.51 -6.69
N PHE A 166 -11.24 -16.76 -5.66
CA PHE A 166 -12.25 -17.82 -5.66
C PHE A 166 -13.31 -17.61 -6.73
N SER A 167 -13.76 -16.37 -6.95
CA SER A 167 -14.71 -16.05 -8.02
C SER A 167 -14.15 -16.39 -9.40
N VAL A 168 -12.85 -16.14 -9.61
CA VAL A 168 -12.17 -16.47 -10.87
C VAL A 168 -11.98 -17.98 -11.02
N LEU A 169 -11.54 -18.66 -9.96
CA LEU A 169 -11.37 -20.12 -9.95
C LEU A 169 -12.71 -20.84 -10.15
N ALA A 170 -13.78 -20.38 -9.50
CA ALA A 170 -15.13 -20.89 -9.66
C ALA A 170 -15.65 -20.66 -11.08
N GLY A 171 -15.36 -19.51 -11.69
CA GLY A 171 -15.68 -19.23 -13.09
C GLY A 171 -14.97 -20.19 -14.06
N ILE A 172 -13.67 -20.43 -13.85
CA ILE A 172 -12.89 -21.39 -14.66
C ILE A 172 -13.43 -22.82 -14.47
N LEU A 173 -13.69 -23.24 -13.23
CA LEU A 173 -14.24 -24.56 -12.94
C LEU A 173 -15.63 -24.75 -13.55
N GLY A 174 -16.53 -23.76 -13.38
CA GLY A 174 -17.86 -23.80 -13.98
C GLY A 174 -17.80 -23.89 -15.50
N TYR A 175 -16.88 -23.13 -16.11
CA TYR A 175 -16.63 -23.21 -17.55
C TYR A 175 -16.16 -24.61 -17.98
N VAL A 176 -15.17 -25.20 -17.30
CA VAL A 176 -14.67 -26.54 -17.59
C VAL A 176 -15.77 -27.59 -17.45
N VAL A 177 -16.62 -27.50 -16.42
CA VAL A 177 -17.75 -28.43 -16.23
C VAL A 177 -18.76 -28.31 -17.36
N ILE A 178 -19.11 -27.10 -17.81
CA ILE A 178 -20.02 -26.89 -18.95
C ILE A 178 -19.43 -27.48 -20.24
N ALA A 179 -18.13 -27.26 -20.49
CA ALA A 179 -17.46 -27.81 -21.67
C ALA A 179 -17.42 -29.36 -21.64
N LEU A 180 -17.08 -29.94 -20.49
CA LEU A 180 -17.02 -31.40 -20.32
C LEU A 180 -18.41 -32.04 -20.43
N THR A 181 -19.45 -31.42 -19.88
CA THR A 181 -20.82 -31.94 -19.97
C THR A 181 -21.35 -31.86 -21.40
N ALA A 182 -21.09 -30.77 -22.14
CA ALA A 182 -21.43 -30.68 -23.55
C ALA A 182 -20.74 -31.78 -24.39
N MET A 183 -19.47 -32.07 -24.09
CA MET A 183 -18.73 -33.15 -24.74
C MET A 183 -19.30 -34.54 -24.42
N GLN A 184 -19.65 -34.79 -23.15
CA GLN A 184 -20.27 -36.04 -22.71
C GLN A 184 -21.64 -36.26 -23.36
N VAL A 185 -22.44 -35.21 -23.53
CA VAL A 185 -23.75 -35.28 -24.21
C VAL A 185 -23.59 -35.61 -25.70
N GLY A 186 -22.58 -35.05 -26.37
CA GLY A 186 -22.32 -35.35 -27.79
C GLY A 186 -21.89 -36.80 -28.05
N LEU A 187 -21.13 -37.40 -27.13
CA LEU A 187 -20.66 -38.79 -27.23
C LEU A 187 -21.72 -39.84 -26.87
N GLY A 188 -22.81 -39.44 -26.20
CA GLY A 188 -23.83 -40.35 -25.66
C GLY A 188 -25.04 -40.60 -26.57
N VAL A 189 -25.10 -40.03 -27.78
CA VAL A 189 -26.26 -40.14 -28.68
C VAL A 189 -25.90 -40.89 -29.96
N ASP A 190 -26.25 -42.17 -30.03
CA ASP A 190 -25.88 -43.09 -31.13
C ASP A 190 -26.33 -42.59 -32.53
N ARG A 191 -27.48 -41.91 -32.62
CA ARG A 191 -27.99 -41.32 -33.89
C ARG A 191 -27.20 -40.10 -34.40
N LEU A 192 -26.41 -39.46 -33.54
CA LEU A 192 -25.61 -38.28 -33.87
C LEU A 192 -24.15 -38.64 -34.14
N VAL A 193 -23.69 -39.78 -33.63
CA VAL A 193 -22.36 -40.33 -33.88
C VAL A 193 -22.18 -40.71 -35.35
N GLU A 194 -23.21 -41.16 -36.06
CA GLU A 194 -23.06 -41.58 -37.47
C GLU A 194 -23.09 -40.42 -38.49
N ASN A 195 -23.46 -39.20 -38.09
CA ASN A 195 -23.58 -38.07 -39.01
C ASN A 195 -22.30 -37.21 -39.05
N GLN A 196 -21.55 -37.30 -40.16
CA GLN A 196 -20.31 -36.54 -40.38
C GLN A 196 -20.48 -35.03 -40.23
N ALA A 197 -21.58 -34.45 -40.73
CA ALA A 197 -21.82 -33.01 -40.62
C ALA A 197 -22.01 -32.58 -39.15
N PHE A 198 -22.61 -33.44 -38.32
CA PHE A 198 -22.77 -33.18 -36.89
C PHE A 198 -21.44 -33.31 -36.14
N GLN A 199 -20.59 -34.28 -36.51
CA GLN A 199 -19.26 -34.44 -35.95
C GLN A 199 -18.37 -33.22 -36.25
N ASP A 200 -18.38 -32.72 -37.49
CA ASP A 200 -17.57 -31.57 -37.91
C ASP A 200 -17.99 -30.28 -37.17
N VAL A 201 -19.30 -30.03 -37.05
CA VAL A 201 -19.83 -28.88 -36.30
C VAL A 201 -19.52 -29.01 -34.81
N SER A 202 -19.66 -30.20 -34.24
CA SER A 202 -19.36 -30.45 -32.82
C SER A 202 -17.87 -30.30 -32.52
N TYR A 203 -16.99 -30.75 -33.42
CA TYR A 203 -15.55 -30.54 -33.30
C TYR A 203 -15.21 -29.05 -33.37
N GLY A 204 -15.73 -28.33 -34.36
CA GLY A 204 -15.53 -26.88 -34.50
C GLY A 204 -16.00 -26.10 -33.27
N LEU A 205 -17.18 -26.44 -32.72
CA LEU A 205 -17.72 -25.83 -31.51
C LEU A 205 -16.88 -26.16 -30.27
N THR A 206 -16.38 -27.38 -30.14
CA THR A 206 -15.54 -27.82 -29.02
C THR A 206 -14.19 -27.10 -29.05
N VAL A 207 -13.58 -26.99 -30.23
CA VAL A 207 -12.32 -26.24 -30.41
C VAL A 207 -12.54 -24.75 -30.14
N PHE A 208 -13.62 -24.16 -30.66
CA PHE A 208 -13.95 -22.75 -30.43
C PHE A 208 -14.18 -22.45 -28.94
N THR A 209 -14.97 -23.29 -28.26
CA THR A 209 -15.21 -23.16 -26.84
C THR A 209 -13.89 -23.27 -26.08
N LEU A 210 -13.01 -24.24 -26.35
CA LEU A 210 -11.74 -24.35 -25.63
C LEU A 210 -10.77 -23.17 -25.88
N ILE A 211 -10.73 -22.62 -27.10
CA ILE A 211 -9.78 -21.57 -27.50
C ILE A 211 -10.21 -20.19 -27.01
N VAL A 212 -11.51 -19.85 -27.05
CA VAL A 212 -12.02 -18.51 -26.72
C VAL A 212 -11.65 -18.04 -25.30
N PRO A 213 -11.85 -18.82 -24.22
CA PRO A 213 -11.41 -18.48 -22.88
C PRO A 213 -9.89 -18.34 -22.76
N LEU A 214 -9.13 -19.14 -23.52
CA LEU A 214 -7.67 -19.08 -23.51
C LEU A 214 -7.18 -17.74 -24.11
N ILE A 215 -7.76 -17.35 -25.25
CA ILE A 215 -7.50 -16.05 -25.88
C ILE A 215 -7.97 -14.91 -24.96
N GLY A 216 -9.16 -15.03 -24.36
CA GLY A 216 -9.68 -14.06 -23.41
C GLY A 216 -8.77 -13.87 -22.19
N ALA A 217 -8.29 -14.97 -21.60
CA ALA A 217 -7.35 -14.95 -20.48
C ALA A 217 -6.01 -14.31 -20.89
N LEU A 218 -5.48 -14.65 -22.06
CA LEU A 218 -4.26 -14.04 -22.60
C LEU A 218 -4.42 -12.54 -22.83
N PHE A 219 -5.58 -12.12 -23.37
CA PHE A 219 -5.89 -10.71 -23.58
C PHE A 219 -5.97 -9.94 -22.27
N ILE A 220 -6.71 -10.46 -21.27
CA ILE A 220 -6.79 -9.87 -19.93
C ILE A 220 -5.40 -9.77 -19.31
N PHE A 221 -4.60 -10.83 -19.40
CA PHE A 221 -3.22 -10.84 -18.92
C PHE A 221 -2.37 -9.74 -19.58
N LEU A 222 -2.45 -9.58 -20.90
CA LEU A 222 -1.71 -8.57 -21.64
C LEU A 222 -2.12 -7.15 -21.24
N VAL A 223 -3.41 -6.89 -21.09
CA VAL A 223 -3.93 -5.59 -20.62
C VAL A 223 -3.42 -5.28 -19.21
N VAL A 224 -3.51 -6.23 -18.28
CA VAL A 224 -3.00 -6.08 -16.91
C VAL A 224 -1.50 -5.87 -16.91
N PHE A 225 -0.76 -6.61 -17.74
CA PHE A 225 0.69 -6.48 -17.88
C PHE A 225 1.09 -5.09 -18.36
N VAL A 226 0.46 -4.58 -19.42
CA VAL A 226 0.69 -3.21 -19.92
C VAL A 226 0.37 -2.17 -18.85
N MET A 227 -0.74 -2.34 -18.13
CA MET A 227 -1.12 -1.45 -17.03
C MET A 227 -0.08 -1.45 -15.91
N ILE A 228 0.45 -2.62 -15.53
CA ILE A 228 1.51 -2.76 -14.52
C ILE A 228 2.79 -2.08 -15.00
N VAL A 229 3.23 -2.33 -16.23
CA VAL A 229 4.45 -1.73 -16.80
C VAL A 229 4.33 -0.21 -16.89
N SER A 230 3.18 0.29 -17.36
CA SER A 230 2.90 1.72 -17.42
C SER A 230 2.94 2.36 -16.03
N ASN A 231 2.21 1.78 -15.06
CA ASN A 231 2.21 2.24 -13.68
C ASN A 231 3.62 2.20 -13.06
N TRP A 232 4.41 1.17 -13.36
CA TRP A 232 5.78 1.04 -12.89
C TRP A 232 6.67 2.14 -13.46
N ARG A 233 6.61 2.39 -14.78
CA ARG A 233 7.37 3.46 -15.44
C ARG A 233 7.03 4.83 -14.86
N VAL A 234 5.75 5.14 -14.70
CA VAL A 234 5.28 6.40 -14.10
C VAL A 234 5.78 6.51 -12.66
N THR A 235 5.68 5.44 -11.87
CA THR A 235 6.15 5.43 -10.47
C THR A 235 7.66 5.66 -10.38
N LYS A 236 8.46 5.02 -11.24
CA LYS A 236 9.92 5.19 -11.29
C LYS A 236 10.34 6.58 -11.75
N ALA A 237 9.65 7.13 -12.75
CA ALA A 237 9.88 8.50 -13.21
C ALA A 237 9.55 9.52 -12.11
N PHE A 238 8.42 9.32 -11.41
CA PHE A 238 8.01 10.16 -10.29
C PHE A 238 9.00 10.07 -9.12
N GLU A 239 9.42 8.86 -8.74
CA GLU A 239 10.45 8.63 -7.71
C GLU A 239 11.74 9.38 -8.04
N SER A 240 12.23 9.24 -9.28
CA SER A 240 13.47 9.90 -9.73
C SER A 240 13.37 11.43 -9.71
N ARG A 241 12.26 11.98 -10.20
CA ARG A 241 12.00 13.44 -10.15
C ARG A 241 11.93 13.94 -8.70
N ARG A 242 11.32 13.16 -7.81
CA ARG A 242 11.15 13.53 -6.41
C ARG A 242 12.47 13.49 -5.65
N LEU A 243 13.28 12.45 -5.83
CA LEU A 243 14.62 12.36 -5.23
C LEU A 243 15.51 13.53 -5.65
N LYS A 244 15.43 13.93 -6.93
CA LYS A 244 16.10 15.14 -7.43
C LYS A 244 15.62 16.40 -6.71
N LYS A 245 14.31 16.60 -6.55
CA LYS A 245 13.75 17.74 -5.79
C LYS A 245 14.16 17.74 -4.32
N MET A 246 14.23 16.56 -3.69
CA MET A 246 14.62 16.40 -2.29
C MET A 246 16.15 16.49 -2.09
N LYS A 247 16.94 16.51 -3.17
CA LYS A 247 18.42 16.45 -3.16
C LYS A 247 18.98 15.25 -2.40
N VAL A 248 18.28 14.11 -2.39
CA VAL A 248 18.71 12.88 -1.70
C VAL A 248 18.88 11.71 -2.66
N LYS A 249 19.82 10.81 -2.36
CA LYS A 249 20.03 9.55 -3.08
C LYS A 249 19.39 8.39 -2.31
N LEU A 250 18.81 7.42 -3.03
CA LEU A 250 18.35 6.18 -2.39
C LEU A 250 19.55 5.46 -1.78
N LEU A 251 19.42 5.05 -0.51
CA LEU A 251 20.34 4.11 0.11
C LEU A 251 20.26 2.79 -0.67
N ARG A 252 21.18 2.60 -1.61
CA ARG A 252 21.35 1.34 -2.30
C ARG A 252 22.08 0.43 -1.32
N LYS A 253 21.32 -0.33 -0.52
CA LYS A 253 21.89 -1.41 0.30
C LYS A 253 22.63 -2.34 -0.67
N LYS A 254 23.95 -2.47 -0.49
CA LYS A 254 24.73 -3.57 -1.03
C LYS A 254 24.16 -4.88 -0.48
#